data_AF-S9QZ85-F1
#
_entry.id   AF-S9QZ85-F1
#
_cell.length_a   1.000
_cell.length_b   1.000
_cell.length_c   1.000
_cell.angle_alpha   90.00
_cell.angle_beta   90.00
_cell.angle_gamma   90.00
#
_symmetry.space_group_name_H-M   'P 1'
#
loop_
_entity.id
_entity.type
_entity.pdbx_description
1 polymer ?
#
loop_
_entity_poly.entity_id
_entity_poly.type
_entity_poly.pdbx_seq_one_letter_code
_entity_poly.pdbx_strand_id
1 'polypeptide(L)'
;MAALLLSVAAPGAAFRDHGTVACEIRLAQGWIEDAFRDTPVIGGTFSDRLEVETPARVRQARLTEARFGLSVRHGAEGEDRRLALSSVTISDMRSHDRYGAAIKTHRSDPGVSLFLADVTLRPGWPAWDSYETTNYDGLTLDGAKALYAQGLTISEWNADAAIDSKAEVTQLVNVTITGPGNRPLRFWRPGPHYLVHTRIEKPTTGTMVWFRDCDGARLVVHASRFNGAPRLSPEQISCGTGEAPEIVYRERDPRRTGEMHPFFRTCDR
;
A
#
# COMPACT_ATOMS: atom_id res chain seq x y z
N MET A 1 47.33 -7.50 0.15
CA MET A 1 46.85 -6.56 1.20
C MET A 1 45.34 -6.58 1.17
N ALA A 2 44.70 -7.19 2.17
CA ALA A 2 43.25 -7.20 2.30
C ALA A 2 42.81 -5.91 3.00
N ALA A 3 42.06 -5.05 2.30
CA ALA A 3 41.47 -3.86 2.88
C ALA A 3 40.32 -4.26 3.80
N LEU A 4 40.48 -4.00 5.10
CA LEU A 4 39.45 -4.20 6.11
C LEU A 4 38.39 -3.09 5.92
N LEU A 5 37.29 -3.41 5.25
CA LEU A 5 36.13 -2.51 5.15
C LEU A 5 35.38 -2.53 6.49
N LEU A 6 35.68 -1.55 7.34
CA LEU A 6 34.87 -1.21 8.50
C LEU A 6 33.51 -0.67 8.03
N SER A 7 32.51 -1.55 7.99
CA SER A 7 31.11 -1.15 7.80
C SER A 7 30.65 -0.42 9.06
N VAL A 8 30.61 0.91 9.01
CA VAL A 8 29.97 1.71 10.05
C VAL A 8 28.46 1.48 9.89
N ALA A 9 27.86 0.79 10.85
CA ALA A 9 26.42 0.59 10.88
C ALA A 9 25.75 1.97 10.87
N ALA A 10 25.02 2.29 9.79
CA ALA A 10 24.20 3.48 9.76
C ALA A 10 23.25 3.44 10.97
N PRO A 11 23.14 4.54 11.75
CA PRO A 11 22.25 4.58 12.90
C PRO A 11 20.86 4.14 12.45
N GLY A 12 20.41 3.01 12.98
CA GLY A 12 19.11 2.46 12.63
C GLY A 12 18.06 3.52 12.93
N ALA A 13 17.24 3.88 11.94
CA ALA A 13 16.20 4.89 12.12
C ALA A 13 15.39 4.56 13.38
N ALA A 14 15.46 5.45 14.38
CA ALA A 14 14.73 5.31 15.63
C ALA A 14 13.24 5.22 15.31
N PHE A 15 12.51 4.36 16.03
CA PHE A 15 11.06 4.30 15.90
C PHE A 15 10.47 5.69 16.11
N ARG A 16 9.58 6.10 15.20
CA ARG A 16 8.88 7.37 15.34
C ARG A 16 7.91 7.25 16.50
N ASP A 17 7.88 8.28 17.34
CA ASP A 17 6.92 8.34 18.43
C ASP A 17 5.49 8.33 17.89
N HIS A 18 4.59 7.70 18.63
CA HIS A 18 3.18 7.56 18.25
C HIS A 18 2.49 8.92 18.03
N GLY A 19 2.91 9.96 18.76
CA GLY A 19 2.36 11.32 18.62
C GLY A 19 2.62 11.92 17.24
N THR A 20 3.86 11.78 16.74
CA THR A 20 4.25 12.24 15.40
C THR A 20 3.48 11.49 14.31
N VAL A 21 3.36 10.17 14.41
CA VAL A 21 2.60 9.36 13.43
C VAL A 21 1.14 9.79 13.41
N ALA A 22 0.50 9.93 14.57
CA ALA A 22 -0.88 10.38 14.68
C ALA A 22 -1.09 11.79 14.11
N CYS A 23 -0.12 12.69 14.30
CA CYS A 23 -0.17 14.03 13.74
C CYS A 23 -0.15 14.02 12.20
N GLU A 24 0.74 13.24 11.59
CA GLU A 24 0.83 13.15 10.12
C GLU A 24 -0.39 12.48 9.49
N ILE A 25 -0.96 11.48 10.17
CA ILE A 25 -2.24 10.90 9.77
C ILE A 25 -3.34 11.97 9.76
N ARG A 26 -3.44 12.81 10.81
CA ARG A 26 -4.39 13.92 10.84
C ARG A 26 -4.14 14.94 9.71
N LEU A 27 -2.89 15.24 9.37
CA LEU A 27 -2.57 16.12 8.24
C LEU A 27 -3.03 15.53 6.90
N ALA A 28 -2.87 14.22 6.70
CA ALA A 28 -3.35 13.53 5.51
C ALA A 28 -4.89 13.47 5.44
N GLN A 29 -5.56 13.25 6.57
CA GLN A 29 -7.02 13.33 6.67
C GLN A 29 -7.52 14.74 6.37
N GLY A 30 -6.88 15.78 6.91
CA GLY A 30 -7.22 17.18 6.59
C GLY A 30 -7.02 17.50 5.11
N TRP A 31 -5.95 17.00 4.49
CA TRP A 31 -5.75 17.13 3.05
C TRP A 31 -6.88 16.46 2.25
N ILE A 32 -7.32 15.25 2.65
CA ILE A 32 -8.49 14.58 2.05
C ILE A 32 -9.74 15.43 2.24
N GLU A 33 -9.96 15.99 3.43
CA GLU A 33 -11.14 16.81 3.72
C GLU A 33 -11.24 18.03 2.80
N ASP A 34 -10.11 18.69 2.54
CA ASP A 34 -10.03 19.84 1.64
C ASP A 34 -10.10 19.46 0.15
N ALA A 35 -9.32 18.47 -0.28
CA ALA A 35 -9.20 18.11 -1.70
C ALA A 35 -10.45 17.42 -2.28
N PHE A 36 -11.33 16.91 -1.40
CA PHE A 36 -12.56 16.19 -1.72
C PHE A 36 -13.81 16.87 -1.13
N ARG A 37 -13.72 18.16 -0.77
CA ARG A 37 -14.77 18.90 -0.05
C ARG A 37 -16.15 18.80 -0.72
N ASP A 38 -16.17 18.83 -2.05
CA ASP A 38 -17.40 18.87 -2.85
C ASP A 38 -17.78 17.50 -3.44
N THR A 39 -17.14 16.42 -2.97
CA THR A 39 -17.40 15.06 -3.46
C THR A 39 -18.39 14.31 -2.57
N PRO A 40 -19.18 13.36 -3.13
CA PRO A 40 -20.05 12.48 -2.36
C PRO A 40 -19.32 11.79 -1.21
N VAL A 41 -19.94 11.78 -0.02
CA VAL A 41 -19.40 11.14 1.18
C VAL A 41 -20.19 9.88 1.50
N ILE A 42 -19.48 8.76 1.64
CA ILE A 42 -20.04 7.46 1.97
C ILE A 42 -19.47 7.01 3.32
N GLY A 43 -20.32 6.57 4.23
CA GLY A 43 -19.92 6.06 5.54
C GLY A 43 -20.93 5.06 6.09
N GLY A 44 -20.58 4.36 7.16
CA GLY A 44 -21.42 3.34 7.79
C GLY A 44 -20.82 1.94 7.75
N THR A 45 -21.67 0.95 8.03
CA THR A 45 -21.28 -0.47 8.08
C THR A 45 -21.89 -1.22 6.90
N PHE A 46 -21.08 -2.02 6.22
CA PHE A 46 -21.47 -2.79 5.05
C PHE A 46 -21.05 -4.25 5.22
N SER A 47 -21.99 -5.18 5.05
CA SER A 47 -21.73 -6.64 5.02
C SER A 47 -21.62 -7.19 3.60
N ASP A 48 -21.89 -6.35 2.60
CA ASP A 48 -21.77 -6.66 1.20
C ASP A 48 -20.73 -5.77 0.54
N ARG A 49 -20.42 -6.08 -0.72
CA ARG A 49 -19.53 -5.26 -1.55
C ARG A 49 -20.07 -3.85 -1.66
N LEU A 50 -19.24 -2.87 -1.30
CA LEU A 50 -19.47 -1.47 -1.61
C LEU A 50 -18.89 -1.14 -2.99
N GLU A 51 -19.76 -0.88 -3.96
CA GLU A 51 -19.37 -0.28 -5.24
C GLU A 51 -19.32 1.25 -5.08
N VAL A 52 -18.21 1.86 -5.52
CA VAL A 52 -18.02 3.31 -5.44
C VAL A 52 -17.59 3.84 -6.81
N GLU A 53 -18.27 4.88 -7.27
CA GLU A 53 -17.86 5.64 -8.46
C GLU A 53 -17.12 6.91 -8.02
N THR A 54 -16.03 7.26 -8.71
CA THR A 54 -15.28 8.49 -8.44
C THR A 54 -15.89 9.70 -9.17
N PRO A 55 -15.81 10.91 -8.60
CA PRO A 55 -15.10 11.23 -7.36
C PRO A 55 -15.93 10.90 -6.14
N ALA A 56 -15.29 10.38 -5.08
CA ALA A 56 -15.96 10.13 -3.82
C ALA A 56 -15.00 10.15 -2.63
N ARG A 57 -15.58 10.23 -1.44
CA ARG A 57 -14.89 10.08 -0.16
C ARG A 57 -15.61 9.03 0.69
N VAL A 58 -14.90 7.97 1.06
CA VAL A 58 -15.36 6.98 2.04
C VAL A 58 -14.74 7.32 3.39
N ARG A 59 -15.57 7.54 4.41
CA ARG A 59 -15.11 7.97 5.74
C ARG A 59 -15.80 7.19 6.83
N GLN A 60 -15.04 6.79 7.85
CA GLN A 60 -15.59 6.11 9.04
C GLN A 60 -16.44 4.89 8.65
N ALA A 61 -15.98 4.15 7.64
CA ALA A 61 -16.69 2.99 7.12
C ALA A 61 -16.11 1.70 7.67
N ARG A 62 -16.98 0.72 7.92
CA ARG A 62 -16.62 -0.65 8.27
C ARG A 62 -17.21 -1.60 7.23
N LEU A 63 -16.36 -2.42 6.61
CA LEU A 63 -16.80 -3.37 5.59
C LEU A 63 -16.39 -4.79 6.00
N THR A 64 -17.30 -5.74 5.88
CA THR A 64 -17.07 -7.14 6.25
C THR A 64 -17.70 -8.13 5.28
N GLU A 65 -17.29 -9.40 5.34
CA GLU A 65 -17.94 -10.58 4.73
C GLU A 65 -18.01 -10.63 3.20
N ALA A 66 -17.68 -9.55 2.50
CA ALA A 66 -17.69 -9.52 1.05
C ALA A 66 -16.47 -10.25 0.45
N ARG A 67 -16.60 -10.65 -0.83
CA ARG A 67 -15.47 -11.08 -1.67
C ARG A 67 -14.55 -9.93 -2.05
N PHE A 68 -15.18 -8.81 -2.39
CA PHE A 68 -14.51 -7.54 -2.65
C PHE A 68 -15.14 -6.51 -1.73
N GLY A 69 -14.38 -5.97 -0.78
CA GLY A 69 -14.95 -5.13 0.28
C GLY A 69 -15.40 -3.81 -0.31
N LEU A 70 -14.43 -3.12 -0.90
CA LEU A 70 -14.66 -1.90 -1.65
C LEU A 70 -14.17 -2.08 -3.09
N SER A 71 -15.00 -1.71 -4.05
CA SER A 71 -14.70 -1.81 -5.48
C SER A 71 -14.94 -0.47 -6.15
N VAL A 72 -13.92 0.03 -6.83
CA VAL A 72 -13.88 1.40 -7.33
C VAL A 72 -13.94 1.43 -8.83
N ARG A 73 -14.87 2.22 -9.36
CA ARG A 73 -14.96 2.57 -10.77
C ARG A 73 -14.84 4.09 -10.96
N HIS A 74 -14.50 4.53 -12.16
CA HIS A 74 -14.64 5.92 -12.52
C HIS A 74 -16.11 6.27 -12.77
N GLY A 75 -16.51 7.49 -12.41
CA GLY A 75 -17.82 8.05 -12.75
C GLY A 75 -17.93 8.39 -14.23
N ALA A 76 -18.67 9.46 -14.55
CA ALA A 76 -18.85 9.87 -15.93
C ALA A 76 -17.53 10.30 -16.58
N GLU A 77 -17.44 10.18 -17.90
CA GLU A 77 -16.26 10.64 -18.63
C GLU A 77 -16.04 12.14 -18.41
N GLY A 78 -14.79 12.54 -18.19
CA GLY A 78 -14.42 13.93 -17.85
C GLY A 78 -14.50 14.27 -16.36
N GLU A 79 -15.07 13.40 -15.52
CA GLU A 79 -15.09 13.59 -14.08
C GLU A 79 -13.76 13.22 -13.40
N ASP A 80 -13.59 13.76 -12.20
CA ASP A 80 -12.44 13.49 -11.35
C ASP A 80 -12.36 12.00 -10.95
N ARG A 81 -11.22 11.37 -11.25
CA ARG A 81 -10.99 9.92 -11.03
C ARG A 81 -10.38 9.59 -9.67
N ARG A 82 -10.61 10.44 -8.67
CA ARG A 82 -10.01 10.28 -7.33
C ARG A 82 -11.01 9.69 -6.34
N LEU A 83 -10.53 8.74 -5.53
CA LEU A 83 -11.25 8.23 -4.35
C LEU A 83 -10.38 8.44 -3.10
N ALA A 84 -10.99 8.97 -2.04
CA ALA A 84 -10.36 9.06 -0.74
C ALA A 84 -10.99 8.14 0.30
N LEU A 85 -10.19 7.45 1.10
CA LEU A 85 -10.59 6.65 2.26
C LEU A 85 -9.98 7.27 3.53
N SER A 86 -10.81 7.53 4.54
CA SER A 86 -10.37 8.05 5.84
C SER A 86 -11.01 7.32 7.01
N SER A 87 -10.19 6.77 7.92
CA SER A 87 -10.66 5.97 9.07
C SER A 87 -11.57 4.81 8.65
N VAL A 88 -11.09 4.01 7.69
CA VAL A 88 -11.84 2.87 7.12
C VAL A 88 -11.28 1.56 7.65
N THR A 89 -12.15 0.65 8.06
CA THR A 89 -11.78 -0.72 8.43
C THR A 89 -12.45 -1.72 7.50
N ILE A 90 -11.68 -2.64 6.93
CA ILE A 90 -12.21 -3.77 6.16
C ILE A 90 -11.71 -5.07 6.79
N SER A 91 -12.61 -5.96 7.21
CA SER A 91 -12.23 -7.20 7.90
C SER A 91 -13.08 -8.39 7.52
N ASP A 92 -12.66 -9.60 7.90
CA ASP A 92 -13.50 -10.81 7.86
C ASP A 92 -14.11 -11.08 6.47
N MET A 93 -13.29 -10.92 5.44
CA MET A 93 -13.67 -11.06 4.03
C MET A 93 -13.90 -12.53 3.68
N ARG A 94 -14.82 -12.80 2.75
CA ARG A 94 -15.17 -14.17 2.33
C ARG A 94 -15.27 -14.27 0.82
N SER A 95 -14.66 -15.29 0.25
CA SER A 95 -14.86 -15.65 -1.15
C SER A 95 -15.19 -17.13 -1.27
N HIS A 96 -16.04 -17.46 -2.25
CA HIS A 96 -16.35 -18.84 -2.64
C HIS A 96 -15.56 -19.30 -3.86
N ASP A 97 -14.73 -18.43 -4.44
CA ASP A 97 -13.78 -18.77 -5.49
C ASP A 97 -12.39 -18.25 -5.15
N ARG A 98 -11.39 -18.61 -5.96
CA ARG A 98 -9.97 -18.32 -5.72
C ARG A 98 -9.58 -16.84 -5.69
N TYR A 99 -10.48 -15.89 -5.97
CA TYR A 99 -10.16 -14.46 -6.03
C TYR A 99 -10.93 -13.61 -5.02
N GLY A 100 -10.31 -12.56 -4.51
CA GLY A 100 -10.91 -11.64 -3.55
C GLY A 100 -9.94 -10.52 -3.17
N ALA A 101 -10.46 -9.39 -2.71
CA ALA A 101 -9.64 -8.26 -2.25
C ALA A 101 -10.37 -7.41 -1.23
N ALA A 102 -9.68 -6.81 -0.26
CA ALA A 102 -10.31 -5.82 0.61
C ALA A 102 -10.69 -4.56 -0.19
N ILE A 103 -9.79 -4.09 -1.06
CA ILE A 103 -10.03 -2.97 -1.98
C ILE A 103 -9.63 -3.39 -3.40
N LYS A 104 -10.46 -3.09 -4.40
CA LYS A 104 -10.07 -3.26 -5.81
C LYS A 104 -10.42 -2.09 -6.71
N THR A 105 -9.60 -1.89 -7.75
CA THR A 105 -9.94 -1.11 -8.95
C THR A 105 -10.12 -2.06 -10.14
N HIS A 106 -10.61 -1.59 -11.29
CA HIS A 106 -10.86 -2.45 -12.46
C HIS A 106 -9.96 -2.10 -13.64
N ARG A 107 -9.44 -3.14 -14.31
CA ARG A 107 -8.62 -2.97 -15.53
C ARG A 107 -9.40 -2.35 -16.68
N SER A 108 -10.69 -2.68 -16.80
CA SER A 108 -11.58 -2.12 -17.82
C SER A 108 -11.89 -0.64 -17.60
N ASP A 109 -11.43 -0.09 -16.48
CA ASP A 109 -11.84 1.20 -15.95
C ASP A 109 -10.63 1.95 -15.37
N PRO A 110 -9.61 2.26 -16.21
CA PRO A 110 -8.31 2.71 -15.75
C PRO A 110 -8.32 4.17 -15.28
N GLY A 111 -7.24 4.58 -14.63
CA GLY A 111 -6.97 5.99 -14.31
C GLY A 111 -7.37 6.43 -12.91
N VAL A 112 -7.94 5.54 -12.09
CA VAL A 112 -8.33 5.86 -10.70
C VAL A 112 -7.10 6.12 -9.83
N SER A 113 -7.13 7.21 -9.05
CA SER A 113 -6.14 7.49 -8.01
C SER A 113 -6.75 7.32 -6.61
N LEU A 114 -6.09 6.52 -5.77
CA LEU A 114 -6.55 6.23 -4.42
C LEU A 114 -5.74 6.98 -3.36
N PHE A 115 -6.43 7.61 -2.41
CA PHE A 115 -5.85 8.28 -1.25
C PHE A 115 -6.35 7.62 0.02
N LEU A 116 -5.47 7.02 0.82
CA LEU A 116 -5.82 6.28 2.02
C LEU A 116 -5.17 6.96 3.23
N ALA A 117 -5.96 7.39 4.21
CA ALA A 117 -5.48 7.88 5.49
C ALA A 117 -6.14 7.13 6.63
N ASP A 118 -5.37 6.52 7.54
CA ASP A 118 -5.91 5.73 8.66
C ASP A 118 -6.82 4.59 8.17
N VAL A 119 -6.27 3.66 7.40
CA VAL A 119 -7.02 2.52 6.85
C VAL A 119 -6.49 1.23 7.45
N THR A 120 -7.39 0.37 7.91
CA THR A 120 -7.04 -0.94 8.47
C THR A 120 -7.68 -2.05 7.67
N LEU A 121 -6.88 -2.99 7.20
CA LEU A 121 -7.30 -4.17 6.45
C LEU A 121 -6.92 -5.42 7.24
N ARG A 122 -7.93 -6.22 7.59
CA ARG A 122 -7.81 -7.52 8.27
C ARG A 122 -8.64 -8.56 7.56
N PRO A 123 -8.29 -8.88 6.29
CA PRO A 123 -9.21 -9.58 5.43
C PRO A 123 -9.54 -11.00 5.91
N GLY A 124 -8.74 -11.61 6.79
CA GLY A 124 -9.04 -12.94 7.31
C GLY A 124 -8.94 -14.03 6.24
N TRP A 125 -8.14 -13.80 5.19
CA TRP A 125 -7.97 -14.76 4.11
C TRP A 125 -7.39 -16.09 4.62
N PRO A 126 -7.75 -17.22 3.98
CA PRO A 126 -7.11 -18.50 4.28
C PRO A 126 -5.62 -18.47 3.92
N ALA A 127 -4.91 -19.51 4.34
CA ALA A 127 -3.50 -19.66 4.01
C ALA A 127 -3.27 -19.71 2.50
N TRP A 128 -2.19 -19.06 2.07
CA TRP A 128 -1.68 -19.12 0.72
C TRP A 128 -1.31 -20.57 0.39
N ASP A 129 -1.76 -21.02 -0.79
CA ASP A 129 -1.48 -22.34 -1.33
C ASP A 129 -0.91 -22.19 -2.75
N SER A 130 -1.73 -21.65 -3.66
CA SER A 130 -1.35 -21.39 -5.05
C SER A 130 -2.20 -20.31 -5.68
N TYR A 131 -1.82 -19.85 -6.88
CA TYR A 131 -2.63 -18.90 -7.66
C TYR A 131 -3.98 -19.47 -8.07
N GLU A 132 -4.06 -20.80 -8.19
CA GLU A 132 -5.24 -21.53 -8.58
C GLU A 132 -6.21 -21.73 -7.41
N THR A 133 -5.73 -21.61 -6.16
CA THR A 133 -6.52 -21.89 -4.95
C THR A 133 -6.85 -20.63 -4.12
N THR A 134 -5.85 -19.80 -3.78
CA THR A 134 -6.00 -18.72 -2.76
C THR A 134 -5.40 -17.39 -3.20
N ASN A 135 -5.73 -16.96 -4.42
CA ASN A 135 -5.33 -15.67 -5.01
C ASN A 135 -6.14 -14.49 -4.45
N TYR A 136 -6.01 -14.27 -3.15
CA TYR A 136 -6.64 -13.17 -2.43
C TYR A 136 -5.64 -12.09 -2.07
N ASP A 137 -6.07 -10.84 -2.17
CA ASP A 137 -5.22 -9.69 -1.88
C ASP A 137 -5.77 -8.81 -0.76
N GLY A 138 -4.92 -7.99 -0.14
CA GLY A 138 -5.39 -6.82 0.61
C GLY A 138 -5.93 -5.76 -0.36
N LEU A 139 -5.07 -5.29 -1.26
CA LEU A 139 -5.42 -4.36 -2.34
C LEU A 139 -5.10 -4.97 -3.69
N THR A 140 -6.04 -4.95 -4.64
CA THR A 140 -5.80 -5.29 -6.06
C THR A 140 -6.05 -4.06 -6.93
N LEU A 141 -4.99 -3.41 -7.39
CA LEU A 141 -5.09 -2.14 -8.12
C LEU A 141 -4.97 -2.33 -9.63
N ASP A 142 -5.92 -3.05 -10.22
CA ASP A 142 -5.99 -3.19 -11.68
C ASP A 142 -6.36 -1.86 -12.35
N GLY A 143 -5.49 -1.36 -13.24
CA GLY A 143 -5.74 -0.15 -14.03
C GLY A 143 -5.65 1.17 -13.26
N ALA A 144 -5.32 1.16 -11.95
CA ALA A 144 -5.15 2.38 -11.18
C ALA A 144 -4.05 3.28 -11.76
N LYS A 145 -4.21 4.60 -11.63
CA LYS A 145 -3.15 5.57 -11.92
C LYS A 145 -2.15 5.64 -10.78
N ALA A 146 -2.65 5.77 -9.55
CA ALA A 146 -1.81 5.97 -8.38
C ALA A 146 -2.42 5.40 -7.09
N LEU A 147 -1.54 5.00 -6.17
CA LEU A 147 -1.86 4.70 -4.77
C LEU A 147 -1.04 5.63 -3.86
N TYR A 148 -1.74 6.37 -3.00
CA TYR A 148 -1.15 7.19 -1.94
C TYR A 148 -1.71 6.73 -0.59
N ALA A 149 -0.88 6.19 0.30
CA ALA A 149 -1.34 5.66 1.58
C ALA A 149 -0.51 6.20 2.75
N GLN A 150 -1.19 6.83 3.72
CA GLN A 150 -0.64 7.32 4.98
C GLN A 150 -1.32 6.58 6.14
N GLY A 151 -0.55 5.82 6.94
CA GLY A 151 -1.12 5.09 8.08
C GLY A 151 -2.04 3.94 7.65
N LEU A 152 -1.63 3.18 6.65
CA LEU A 152 -2.29 1.93 6.26
C LEU A 152 -1.76 0.77 7.10
N THR A 153 -2.65 0.01 7.73
CA THR A 153 -2.32 -1.24 8.42
C THR A 153 -2.97 -2.40 7.68
N ILE A 154 -2.18 -3.39 7.29
CA ILE A 154 -2.65 -4.68 6.77
C ILE A 154 -2.13 -5.76 7.72
N SER A 155 -3.02 -6.36 8.51
CA SER A 155 -2.62 -7.40 9.46
C SER A 155 -3.30 -8.73 9.20
N GLU A 156 -2.69 -9.80 9.69
CA GLU A 156 -3.15 -11.18 9.48
C GLU A 156 -3.31 -11.51 7.99
N TRP A 157 -2.50 -10.89 7.12
CA TRP A 157 -2.49 -11.21 5.71
C TRP A 157 -1.84 -12.58 5.48
N ASN A 158 -2.58 -13.48 4.83
CA ASN A 158 -2.22 -14.90 4.77
C ASN A 158 -2.23 -15.47 3.34
N ALA A 159 -2.61 -14.68 2.34
CA ALA A 159 -2.84 -15.13 0.95
C ALA A 159 -1.79 -14.60 -0.04
N ASP A 160 -2.14 -14.27 -1.29
CA ASP A 160 -1.16 -13.96 -2.36
C ASP A 160 -0.44 -12.63 -2.12
N ALA A 161 -1.18 -11.51 -2.04
CA ALA A 161 -0.54 -10.21 -1.85
C ALA A 161 -1.19 -9.32 -0.79
N ALA A 162 -0.39 -8.60 -0.01
CA ALA A 162 -0.97 -7.56 0.84
C ALA A 162 -1.33 -6.34 -0.03
N ILE A 163 -0.45 -5.98 -0.98
CA ILE A 163 -0.68 -4.96 -1.99
C ILE A 163 -0.25 -5.50 -3.37
N ASP A 164 -1.23 -5.75 -4.25
CA ASP A 164 -1.05 -6.03 -5.66
C ASP A 164 -1.25 -4.77 -6.51
N SER A 165 -0.19 -3.96 -6.62
CA SER A 165 -0.26 -2.65 -7.26
C SER A 165 0.08 -2.73 -8.75
N LYS A 166 -0.90 -2.41 -9.60
CA LYS A 166 -0.69 -2.14 -11.03
C LYS A 166 -0.73 -0.66 -11.37
N ALA A 167 -0.66 0.19 -10.33
CA ALA A 167 -0.56 1.63 -10.45
C ALA A 167 0.78 2.07 -11.02
N GLU A 168 0.78 3.20 -11.73
CA GLU A 168 2.01 3.83 -12.22
C GLU A 168 2.85 4.39 -11.07
N VAL A 169 2.19 4.91 -10.03
CA VAL A 169 2.82 5.47 -8.83
C VAL A 169 2.27 4.79 -7.59
N THR A 170 3.15 4.35 -6.69
CA THR A 170 2.75 3.86 -5.36
C THR A 170 3.59 4.54 -4.28
N GLN A 171 2.97 5.29 -3.38
CA GLN A 171 3.65 5.97 -2.27
C GLN A 171 3.03 5.54 -0.94
N LEU A 172 3.82 4.86 -0.11
CA LEU A 172 3.41 4.26 1.14
C LEU A 172 4.17 4.92 2.29
N VAL A 173 3.44 5.57 3.20
CA VAL A 173 4.00 6.28 4.36
C VAL A 173 3.38 5.78 5.66
N ASN A 174 4.21 5.44 6.65
CA ASN A 174 3.80 4.84 7.92
C ASN A 174 2.89 3.61 7.71
N VAL A 175 3.22 2.76 6.74
CA VAL A 175 2.45 1.55 6.43
C VAL A 175 2.96 0.36 7.26
N THR A 176 2.05 -0.42 7.84
CA THR A 176 2.38 -1.66 8.55
C THR A 176 1.74 -2.84 7.84
N ILE A 177 2.54 -3.83 7.47
CA ILE A 177 2.09 -5.10 6.88
C ILE A 177 2.58 -6.25 7.75
N THR A 178 1.68 -7.10 8.23
CA THR A 178 2.04 -8.28 9.03
C THR A 178 1.26 -9.51 8.59
N GLY A 179 1.95 -10.64 8.46
CA GLY A 179 1.33 -11.94 8.21
C GLY A 179 2.19 -12.86 7.34
N PRO A 180 1.88 -14.17 7.30
CA PRO A 180 2.74 -15.17 6.69
C PRO A 180 2.49 -15.40 5.18
N GLY A 181 1.61 -14.63 4.55
CA GLY A 181 1.25 -14.80 3.14
C GLY A 181 2.44 -14.76 2.17
N ASN A 182 2.15 -14.94 0.88
CA ASN A 182 3.16 -15.10 -0.16
C ASN A 182 4.02 -13.86 -0.41
N ARG A 183 3.44 -12.76 -0.92
CA ARG A 183 4.15 -11.51 -1.26
C ARG A 183 3.52 -10.26 -0.66
N PRO A 184 4.12 -9.61 0.35
CA PRO A 184 3.61 -8.35 0.90
C PRO A 184 3.37 -7.28 -0.18
N LEU A 185 4.34 -7.05 -1.07
CA LEU A 185 4.27 -6.05 -2.12
C LEU A 185 4.49 -6.66 -3.50
N ARG A 186 3.60 -6.36 -4.43
CA ARG A 186 3.75 -6.65 -5.87
C ARG A 186 3.58 -5.38 -6.67
N PHE A 187 4.56 -5.08 -7.51
CA PHE A 187 4.55 -3.93 -8.41
C PHE A 187 4.57 -4.40 -9.86
N TRP A 188 3.53 -4.06 -10.62
CA TRP A 188 3.43 -4.45 -12.03
C TRP A 188 3.98 -3.40 -13.00
N ARG A 189 4.29 -2.20 -12.49
CA ARG A 189 4.83 -1.07 -13.26
C ARG A 189 6.17 -0.64 -12.66
N PRO A 190 7.08 -0.05 -13.46
CA PRO A 190 8.39 0.40 -12.98
C PRO A 190 8.37 1.43 -11.83
N GLY A 191 7.33 2.27 -11.77
CA GLY A 191 7.16 3.27 -10.71
C GLY A 191 7.15 4.71 -11.24
N PRO A 192 7.39 5.70 -10.36
CA PRO A 192 8.13 5.57 -9.10
C PRO A 192 7.33 4.98 -7.92
N HIS A 193 8.02 4.18 -7.11
CA HIS A 193 7.48 3.61 -5.86
C HIS A 193 8.25 4.09 -4.64
N TYR A 194 7.55 4.39 -3.54
CA TYR A 194 8.14 4.89 -2.29
C TYR A 194 7.64 4.10 -1.08
N LEU A 195 8.58 3.71 -0.21
CA LEU A 195 8.33 3.19 1.13
C LEU A 195 8.98 4.13 2.14
N VAL A 196 8.18 4.78 2.98
CA VAL A 196 8.65 5.78 3.95
C VAL A 196 8.10 5.41 5.32
N HIS A 197 8.97 5.07 6.26
CA HIS A 197 8.55 4.56 7.57
C HIS A 197 7.62 3.35 7.50
N THR A 198 7.80 2.52 6.46
CA THR A 198 7.03 1.29 6.28
C THR A 198 7.63 0.18 7.13
N ARG A 199 6.79 -0.65 7.73
CA ARG A 199 7.17 -1.84 8.48
C ARG A 199 6.50 -3.06 7.86
N ILE A 200 7.30 -4.03 7.42
CA ILE A 200 6.82 -5.31 6.89
C ILE A 200 7.37 -6.42 7.78
N GLU A 201 6.47 -7.19 8.39
CA GLU A 201 6.79 -8.36 9.22
C GLU A 201 6.16 -9.61 8.60
N LYS A 202 6.99 -10.36 7.87
CA LYS A 202 6.66 -11.63 7.24
C LYS A 202 7.47 -12.73 7.93
N PRO A 203 6.86 -13.53 8.82
CA PRO A 203 7.59 -14.53 9.61
C PRO A 203 8.22 -15.63 8.74
N THR A 204 7.73 -15.82 7.52
CA THR A 204 8.28 -16.75 6.54
C THR A 204 9.41 -16.11 5.72
N THR A 205 10.43 -16.88 5.36
CA THR A 205 11.50 -16.41 4.48
C THR A 205 11.01 -16.17 3.05
N GLY A 206 11.83 -15.52 2.23
CA GLY A 206 11.58 -15.32 0.79
C GLY A 206 11.13 -13.90 0.45
N THR A 207 10.44 -13.78 -0.68
CA THR A 207 10.13 -12.50 -1.31
C THR A 207 9.26 -11.60 -0.43
N MET A 208 9.71 -10.36 -0.24
CA MET A 208 8.93 -9.27 0.35
C MET A 208 8.40 -8.31 -0.70
N VAL A 209 9.22 -8.05 -1.72
CA VAL A 209 8.89 -7.16 -2.83
C VAL A 209 9.11 -7.90 -4.13
N TRP A 210 8.05 -7.98 -4.93
CA TRP A 210 8.12 -8.54 -6.27
C TRP A 210 7.82 -7.47 -7.31
N PHE A 211 8.59 -7.46 -8.38
CA PHE A 211 8.36 -6.63 -9.56
C PHE A 211 8.04 -7.53 -10.74
N ARG A 212 7.02 -7.16 -11.52
CA ARG A 212 6.71 -7.89 -12.76
C ARG A 212 7.84 -7.72 -13.77
N ASP A 213 8.15 -6.47 -14.06
CA ASP A 213 9.18 -6.02 -14.99
C ASP A 213 10.10 -5.10 -14.21
N CYS A 214 11.38 -5.47 -14.18
CA CYS A 214 12.37 -4.77 -13.38
C CYS A 214 13.21 -3.80 -14.20
N ASP A 215 13.08 -3.82 -15.53
CA ASP A 215 13.79 -2.88 -16.39
C ASP A 215 13.28 -1.46 -16.11
N GLY A 216 14.15 -0.63 -15.55
CA GLY A 216 13.81 0.72 -15.09
C GLY A 216 12.93 0.76 -13.84
N ALA A 217 12.65 -0.38 -13.19
CA ALA A 217 11.89 -0.40 -11.95
C ALA A 217 12.70 0.18 -10.79
N ARG A 218 12.06 1.08 -10.04
CA ARG A 218 12.72 1.79 -8.94
C ARG A 218 11.86 1.85 -7.69
N LEU A 219 12.46 1.44 -6.58
CA LEU A 219 11.89 1.56 -5.24
C LEU A 219 12.74 2.48 -4.38
N VAL A 220 12.17 3.59 -3.95
CA VAL A 220 12.79 4.51 -3.01
C VAL A 220 12.38 4.13 -1.59
N VAL A 221 13.36 3.92 -0.71
CA VAL A 221 13.13 3.50 0.67
C VAL A 221 13.72 4.51 1.63
N HIS A 222 12.91 5.03 2.55
CA HIS A 222 13.35 5.88 3.65
C HIS A 222 12.88 5.31 4.99
N ALA A 223 13.82 5.12 5.92
CA ALA A 223 13.56 4.77 7.33
C ALA A 223 12.51 3.65 7.53
N SER A 224 12.53 2.63 6.66
CA SER A 224 11.60 1.50 6.67
C SER A 224 12.27 0.23 7.21
N ARG A 225 11.48 -0.77 7.60
CA ARG A 225 11.96 -2.04 8.18
C ARG A 225 11.28 -3.25 7.55
N PHE A 226 12.07 -4.31 7.44
CA PHE A 226 11.75 -5.57 6.78
C PHE A 226 12.20 -6.73 7.70
N ASN A 227 11.27 -7.35 8.44
CA ASN A 227 11.59 -8.27 9.53
C ASN A 227 12.60 -7.69 10.52
N GLY A 228 12.36 -6.44 10.95
CA GLY A 228 13.29 -5.67 11.80
C GLY A 228 14.53 -5.08 11.11
N ALA A 229 14.95 -5.61 9.96
CA ALA A 229 16.14 -5.14 9.22
C ALA A 229 15.87 -3.81 8.48
N PRO A 230 16.84 -2.88 8.39
CA PRO A 230 16.65 -1.59 7.74
C PRO A 230 16.75 -1.63 6.20
N ARG A 231 17.12 -2.79 5.64
CA ARG A 231 17.31 -3.01 4.20
C ARG A 231 16.75 -4.37 3.82
N LEU A 232 16.19 -4.45 2.62
CA LEU A 232 15.89 -5.71 1.95
C LEU A 232 17.20 -6.43 1.61
N SER A 233 17.24 -7.73 1.88
CA SER A 233 18.27 -8.61 1.32
C SER A 233 17.91 -9.02 -0.12
N PRO A 234 18.89 -9.47 -0.93
CA PRO A 234 18.64 -9.88 -2.31
C PRO A 234 17.54 -10.93 -2.45
N GLU A 235 17.48 -11.92 -1.55
CA GLU A 235 16.45 -12.96 -1.56
C GLU A 235 15.03 -12.48 -1.22
N GLN A 236 14.91 -11.28 -0.64
CA GLN A 236 13.63 -10.62 -0.37
C GLN A 236 13.10 -9.85 -1.57
N ILE A 237 13.89 -9.73 -2.65
CA ILE A 237 13.53 -9.04 -3.88
C ILE A 237 13.40 -10.08 -4.98
N SER A 238 12.28 -10.07 -5.70
CA SER A 238 12.06 -10.99 -6.82
C SER A 238 11.60 -10.23 -8.05
N CYS A 239 12.04 -10.74 -9.20
CA CYS A 239 11.76 -10.17 -10.50
C CYS A 239 11.03 -11.20 -11.36
N GLY A 240 9.98 -10.79 -12.08
CA GLY A 240 9.33 -11.62 -13.09
C GLY A 240 10.14 -11.68 -14.38
N THR A 241 10.53 -10.52 -14.90
CA THR A 241 11.31 -10.34 -16.14
C THR A 241 12.21 -9.11 -16.04
N GLY A 242 13.32 -9.10 -16.80
CA GLY A 242 14.27 -7.98 -16.83
C GLY A 242 15.45 -8.15 -15.87
N GLU A 243 16.26 -7.10 -15.73
CA GLU A 243 17.41 -7.05 -14.82
C GLU A 243 17.00 -6.79 -13.36
N ALA A 244 17.93 -6.74 -12.40
CA ALA A 244 17.54 -6.45 -11.02
C ALA A 244 16.98 -5.01 -10.88
N PRO A 245 15.89 -4.80 -10.11
CA PRO A 245 15.32 -3.47 -9.91
C PRO A 245 16.26 -2.59 -9.07
N GLU A 246 16.18 -1.27 -9.25
CA GLU A 246 16.94 -0.31 -8.45
C GLU A 246 16.25 -0.07 -7.10
N ILE A 247 16.93 -0.44 -6.00
CA ILE A 247 16.46 -0.12 -4.64
C ILE A 247 17.30 1.03 -4.06
N VAL A 248 16.70 2.21 -3.97
CA VAL A 248 17.37 3.44 -3.54
C VAL A 248 17.03 3.75 -2.08
N TYR A 249 17.98 3.51 -1.19
CA TYR A 249 17.86 3.90 0.21
C TYR A 249 18.23 5.37 0.41
N ARG A 250 17.31 6.18 0.94
CA ARG A 250 17.49 7.62 1.15
C ARG A 250 17.72 7.95 2.62
N GLU A 251 18.76 8.74 2.87
CA GLU A 251 19.01 9.32 4.20
C GLU A 251 18.03 10.45 4.54
N ARG A 252 17.70 11.28 3.56
CA ARG A 252 16.73 12.38 3.71
C ARG A 252 15.32 11.89 3.44
N ASP A 253 14.37 12.40 4.21
CA ASP A 253 12.95 12.10 4.05
C ASP A 253 12.43 12.67 2.71
N PRO A 254 12.02 11.83 1.74
CA PRO A 254 11.58 12.29 0.43
C PRO A 254 10.32 13.17 0.49
N ARG A 255 9.52 13.10 1.57
CA ARG A 255 8.36 13.99 1.78
C ARG A 255 8.75 15.46 1.92
N ARG A 256 9.99 15.75 2.29
CA ARG A 256 10.54 17.10 2.47
C ARG A 256 11.29 17.64 1.25
N THR A 257 11.35 16.87 0.16
CA THR A 257 12.15 17.20 -1.03
C THR A 257 11.32 17.61 -2.24
N GLY A 258 10.00 17.45 -2.17
CA GLY A 258 9.10 17.62 -3.32
C GLY A 258 9.03 16.39 -4.25
N GLU A 259 9.77 15.31 -3.96
CA GLU A 259 9.71 14.05 -4.71
C GLU A 259 8.36 13.30 -4.56
N MET A 260 7.63 13.56 -3.47
CA MET A 260 6.37 12.88 -3.11
C MET A 260 5.15 13.78 -3.23
N HIS A 261 3.96 13.17 -3.33
CA HIS A 261 2.69 13.87 -3.48
C HIS A 261 2.39 14.78 -2.26
N PRO A 262 1.80 15.97 -2.44
CA PRO A 262 1.47 16.92 -1.36
C PRO A 262 0.52 16.39 -0.26
N PHE A 263 -0.08 15.23 -0.50
CA PHE A 263 -0.84 14.45 0.49
C PHE A 263 0.02 14.08 1.70
N PHE A 264 1.33 13.87 1.51
CA PHE A 264 2.26 13.50 2.56
C PHE A 264 2.91 14.72 3.18
N ARG A 265 2.27 15.26 4.22
CA ARG A 265 2.85 16.32 5.05
C ARG A 265 3.50 15.75 6.29
N THR A 266 4.60 16.36 6.71
CA THR A 266 5.27 15.99 7.97
C THR A 266 4.87 16.94 9.07
N CYS A 267 4.69 16.42 10.29
CA CYS A 267 4.65 17.29 11.46
C CYS A 267 6.08 17.69 11.83
N ASP A 268 6.29 18.98 12.04
CA ASP A 268 7.55 19.47 12.58
C ASP A 268 7.67 19.01 14.03
N ARG A 269 8.89 18.62 14.41
CA ARG A 269 9.26 18.34 15.79
C ARG A 269 9.75 19.62 16.43
#